data_AF-A0A969M6A5-F1
#
_entry.id   AF-A0A969M6A5-F1
#
_cell.length_a   1.000
_cell.length_b   1.000
_cell.length_c   1.000
_cell.angle_alpha   90.00
_cell.angle_beta   90.00
_cell.angle_gamma   90.00
#
_symmetry.space_group_name_H-M   'P 1'
#
loop_
_entity.id
_entity.type
_entity.pdbx_description
1 polymer ?
#
loop_
_entity_poly.entity_id
_entity_poly.type
_entity_poly.pdbx_seq_one_letter_code
_entity_poly.pdbx_strand_id
1 'polypeptide(L)'
;MAPPPDPDQQRKRQTLRRHGTLNPEPESVTHPLFQHNDFFDPDDLVQVKYEMLRQVHVDNNSISDSARTFGFSRPSFYQAQNAYQQDGVFGLMPHKRGPQGGHKLTGQVMEFVTQQRAEDPTRTPEQLAAAVRKRFQVQVHPRSIQRRMLPQKNGAECQLRQRCRRRGAVFLRGSPRPSVDRRAWAGARHLPAPRNARVDRSLFLVHFGACPA
;
A
#
# COMPACT_ATOMS: atom_id res chain seq x y z
N MET A 1 11.62 -31.03 20.85
CA MET A 1 12.16 -29.74 20.35
C MET A 1 12.41 -29.93 18.87
N ALA A 2 11.73 -29.19 17.98
CA ALA A 2 11.94 -29.35 16.55
C ALA A 2 13.40 -28.97 16.20
N PRO A 3 14.07 -29.72 15.31
CA PRO A 3 15.44 -29.39 14.91
C PRO A 3 15.51 -27.97 14.32
N PRO A 4 16.62 -27.25 14.53
CA PRO A 4 16.79 -25.92 13.95
C PRO A 4 16.74 -26.02 12.41
N PRO A 5 16.12 -25.03 11.73
CA PRO A 5 16.03 -25.07 10.27
C PRO A 5 17.41 -24.99 9.64
N ASP A 6 17.58 -25.66 8.50
CA ASP A 6 18.81 -25.72 7.73
C ASP A 6 19.39 -24.31 7.50
N PRO A 7 20.70 -24.06 7.78
CA PRO A 7 21.34 -22.77 7.55
C PRO A 7 21.14 -22.23 6.12
N ASP A 8 21.09 -23.07 5.09
CA ASP A 8 20.91 -22.61 3.71
C ASP A 8 19.46 -22.17 3.44
N GLN A 9 18.49 -22.87 4.01
CA GLN A 9 17.09 -22.44 4.01
C GLN A 9 16.94 -21.07 4.70
N GLN A 10 17.64 -20.85 5.81
CA GLN A 10 17.64 -19.54 6.49
C GLN A 10 18.21 -18.43 5.60
N ARG A 11 19.32 -18.68 4.87
CA ARG A 11 19.89 -17.72 3.91
C ARG A 11 18.92 -17.41 2.78
N LYS A 12 18.26 -18.42 2.21
CA LYS A 12 17.26 -18.24 1.15
C LYS A 12 16.08 -17.39 1.63
N ARG A 13 15.49 -17.72 2.79
CA ARG A 13 14.41 -16.93 3.40
C ARG A 13 14.80 -15.48 3.67
N GLN A 14 16.04 -15.23 4.10
CA GLN A 14 16.54 -13.86 4.27
C GLN A 14 16.61 -13.10 2.93
N THR A 15 17.01 -13.78 1.86
CA THR A 15 17.04 -13.22 0.50
C THR A 15 15.64 -12.88 0.02
N LEU A 16 14.70 -13.82 0.12
CA LEU A 16 13.29 -13.59 -0.21
C LEU A 16 12.69 -12.42 0.58
N ARG A 17 13.01 -12.31 1.87
CA ARG A 17 12.61 -11.16 2.72
C ARG A 17 13.21 -9.83 2.27
N ARG A 18 14.43 -9.82 1.74
CA ARG A 18 15.08 -8.59 1.23
C ARG A 18 14.42 -8.10 -0.05
N HIS A 19 14.02 -9.02 -0.92
CA HIS A 19 13.34 -8.73 -2.18
C HIS A 19 11.82 -8.60 -2.05
N GLY A 20 11.27 -8.87 -0.87
CA GLY A 20 9.83 -8.79 -0.59
C GLY A 20 9.03 -9.96 -1.12
N THR A 21 9.68 -11.01 -1.62
CA THR A 21 9.06 -12.20 -2.23
C THR A 21 8.89 -13.36 -1.25
N LEU A 22 9.16 -13.16 0.05
CA LEU A 22 8.87 -14.18 1.04
C LEU A 22 7.36 -14.38 1.17
N ASN A 23 6.90 -15.62 1.07
CA ASN A 23 5.55 -16.02 1.42
C ASN A 23 5.33 -15.80 2.93
N PRO A 24 4.34 -15.00 3.35
CA PRO A 24 4.05 -14.80 4.77
C PRO A 24 3.48 -16.04 5.46
N GLU A 25 2.82 -16.94 4.72
CA GLU A 25 2.09 -18.09 5.25
C GLU A 25 2.48 -19.38 4.49
N PRO A 26 3.75 -19.81 4.50
CA PRO A 26 4.20 -21.00 3.77
C PRO A 26 3.46 -22.28 4.19
N GLU A 27 3.04 -22.38 5.45
CA GLU A 27 2.27 -23.51 6.00
C GLU A 27 0.87 -23.66 5.40
N SER A 28 0.34 -22.60 4.77
CA SER A 28 -0.96 -22.65 4.08
C SER A 28 -0.89 -23.34 2.72
N VAL A 29 0.32 -23.52 2.18
CA VAL A 29 0.57 -24.20 0.90
C VAL A 29 0.53 -25.71 1.15
N THR A 30 -0.62 -26.31 0.90
CA THR A 30 -0.89 -27.74 1.14
C THR A 30 -0.80 -28.59 -0.13
N HIS A 31 -0.56 -27.97 -1.30
CA HIS A 31 -0.49 -28.69 -2.56
C HIS A 31 0.66 -29.73 -2.56
N PRO A 32 0.44 -30.99 -3.00
CA PRO A 32 1.44 -32.07 -2.93
C PRO A 32 2.78 -31.76 -3.59
N LEU A 33 2.76 -30.89 -4.61
CA LEU A 33 3.96 -30.42 -5.31
C LEU A 33 5.01 -29.79 -4.38
N PHE A 34 4.57 -29.15 -3.29
CA PHE A 34 5.44 -28.48 -2.30
C PHE A 34 5.80 -29.36 -1.10
N GLN A 35 5.30 -30.61 -1.04
CA GLN A 35 5.55 -31.51 0.09
C GLN A 35 6.62 -32.56 -0.20
N HIS A 36 6.77 -32.96 -1.47
CA HIS A 36 7.55 -34.14 -1.85
C HIS A 36 8.70 -33.85 -2.82
N ASN A 37 9.07 -32.58 -2.98
CA ASN A 37 10.05 -32.17 -3.99
C ASN A 37 10.89 -30.98 -3.51
N ASP A 38 12.21 -31.13 -3.59
CA ASP A 38 13.20 -30.14 -3.12
C ASP A 38 13.27 -28.88 -4.00
N PHE A 39 12.70 -28.93 -5.21
CA PHE A 39 12.67 -27.79 -6.14
C PHE A 39 11.61 -26.75 -5.79
N PHE A 40 10.47 -27.19 -5.24
CA PHE A 40 9.34 -26.31 -4.93
C PHE A 40 9.41 -25.83 -3.49
N ASP A 41 9.45 -24.50 -3.31
CA ASP A 41 9.66 -23.88 -2.03
C ASP A 41 8.40 -23.08 -1.60
N PRO A 42 7.71 -23.49 -0.53
CA PRO A 42 6.54 -22.75 -0.04
C PRO A 42 6.90 -21.37 0.51
N ASP A 43 8.17 -21.11 0.87
CA ASP A 43 8.64 -19.79 1.29
C ASP A 43 8.76 -18.80 0.11
N ASP A 44 8.81 -19.25 -1.15
CA ASP A 44 8.91 -18.39 -2.33
C ASP A 44 7.51 -18.03 -2.89
N LEU A 45 7.03 -16.84 -2.55
CA LEU A 45 5.70 -16.38 -2.94
C LEU A 45 5.50 -16.32 -4.46
N VAL A 46 6.55 -16.02 -5.22
CA VAL A 46 6.45 -15.89 -6.68
C VAL A 46 6.31 -17.27 -7.30
N GLN A 47 7.09 -18.25 -6.82
CA GLN A 47 6.97 -19.64 -7.27
C GLN A 47 5.60 -20.22 -6.97
N VAL A 48 5.09 -20.05 -5.73
CA VAL A 48 3.76 -20.56 -5.34
C VAL A 48 2.66 -19.97 -6.23
N LYS A 49 2.70 -18.66 -6.52
CA LYS A 49 1.72 -18.04 -7.44
C LYS A 49 1.85 -18.54 -8.87
N TYR A 50 3.08 -18.70 -9.37
CA TYR A 50 3.31 -19.16 -10.73
C TYR A 50 2.78 -20.58 -10.93
N GLU A 51 3.10 -21.50 -10.01
CA GLU A 51 2.63 -22.88 -10.09
C GLU A 51 1.11 -23.00 -9.94
N MET A 52 0.49 -22.17 -9.07
CA MET A 52 -0.97 -22.08 -8.99
C MET A 52 -1.60 -21.68 -10.34
N LEU A 53 -1.04 -20.68 -11.02
CA LEU A 53 -1.54 -20.25 -12.34
C LEU A 53 -1.30 -21.31 -13.40
N ARG A 54 -0.08 -21.85 -13.47
CA ARG A 54 0.31 -22.91 -14.40
C ARG A 54 -0.63 -24.10 -14.30
N GLN A 55 -0.91 -24.58 -13.09
CA GLN A 55 -1.76 -25.75 -12.88
C GLN A 55 -3.21 -25.55 -13.36
N VAL A 56 -3.76 -24.35 -13.20
CA VAL A 56 -5.10 -24.06 -13.75
C VAL A 56 -5.08 -24.02 -15.27
N HIS A 57 -4.05 -23.42 -15.89
CA HIS A 57 -4.03 -23.18 -17.33
C HIS A 57 -3.52 -24.37 -18.15
N VAL A 58 -2.61 -25.16 -17.58
CA VAL A 58 -1.98 -26.31 -18.24
C VAL A 58 -2.69 -27.60 -17.86
N ASP A 59 -2.97 -27.79 -16.57
CA ASP A 59 -3.56 -29.03 -16.06
C ASP A 59 -5.09 -28.95 -15.96
N ASN A 60 -5.70 -27.83 -16.35
CA ASN A 60 -7.16 -27.58 -16.34
C ASN A 60 -7.84 -27.80 -14.98
N ASN A 61 -7.10 -27.60 -13.89
CA ASN A 61 -7.64 -27.74 -12.55
C ASN A 61 -8.62 -26.62 -12.18
N SER A 62 -9.52 -26.94 -11.27
CA SER A 62 -10.46 -25.98 -10.68
C SER A 62 -9.73 -24.79 -10.06
N ILE A 63 -10.12 -23.57 -10.43
CA ILE A 63 -9.61 -22.32 -9.85
C ILE A 63 -9.79 -22.32 -8.32
N SER A 64 -10.94 -22.81 -7.83
CA SER A 64 -11.24 -22.80 -6.40
C SER A 64 -10.30 -23.72 -5.63
N ASP A 65 -10.07 -24.91 -6.17
CA ASP A 65 -9.27 -25.93 -5.50
C ASP A 65 -7.79 -25.61 -5.60
N SER A 66 -7.34 -25.09 -6.74
CA SER A 66 -5.98 -24.59 -6.92
C SER A 66 -5.71 -23.40 -5.98
N ALA A 67 -6.58 -22.40 -5.92
CA ALA A 67 -6.39 -21.29 -4.98
C ALA A 67 -6.29 -21.79 -3.54
N ARG A 68 -7.20 -22.68 -3.11
CA ARG A 68 -7.23 -23.21 -1.74
C ARG A 68 -5.97 -24.01 -1.38
N THR A 69 -5.56 -24.94 -2.25
CA THR A 69 -4.41 -25.82 -1.98
C THR A 69 -3.07 -25.09 -2.00
N PHE A 70 -2.99 -23.96 -2.72
CA PHE A 70 -1.81 -23.09 -2.71
C PHE A 70 -1.87 -22.00 -1.63
N GLY A 71 -2.84 -22.04 -0.71
CA GLY A 71 -2.93 -21.10 0.40
C GLY A 71 -3.49 -19.72 0.04
N PHE A 72 -4.21 -19.61 -1.08
CA PHE A 72 -4.77 -18.35 -1.57
C PHE A 72 -6.30 -18.33 -1.62
N SER A 73 -6.85 -17.12 -1.66
CA SER A 73 -8.27 -16.91 -1.93
C SER A 73 -8.54 -16.88 -3.45
N ARG A 74 -9.79 -17.15 -3.86
CA ARG A 74 -10.20 -16.99 -5.27
C ARG A 74 -9.94 -15.57 -5.82
N PRO A 75 -10.24 -14.46 -5.10
CA PRO A 75 -9.85 -13.12 -5.57
C PRO A 75 -8.34 -12.97 -5.80
N SER A 76 -7.50 -13.58 -4.95
CA SER A 76 -6.04 -13.55 -5.11
C SER A 76 -5.58 -14.25 -6.39
N PHE A 77 -6.26 -15.33 -6.80
CA PHE A 77 -6.00 -15.99 -8.08
C PHE A 77 -6.20 -15.02 -9.26
N TYR A 78 -7.36 -14.36 -9.34
CA TYR A 78 -7.64 -13.43 -10.46
C TYR A 78 -6.68 -12.24 -10.46
N GLN A 79 -6.29 -11.72 -9.29
CA GLN A 79 -5.29 -10.67 -9.20
C GLN A 79 -3.92 -11.12 -9.72
N ALA A 80 -3.48 -12.33 -9.34
CA ALA A 80 -2.23 -12.90 -9.82
C ALA A 80 -2.28 -13.18 -11.32
N GLN A 81 -3.38 -13.72 -11.83
CA GLN A 81 -3.60 -14.00 -13.25
C GLN A 81 -3.52 -12.72 -14.07
N ASN A 82 -4.25 -11.67 -13.67
CA ASN A 82 -4.24 -10.39 -14.36
C ASN A 82 -2.83 -9.77 -14.36
N ALA A 83 -2.15 -9.76 -13.22
CA ALA A 83 -0.80 -9.22 -13.12
C ALA A 83 0.20 -10.02 -13.98
N TYR A 84 0.07 -11.35 -14.02
CA TYR A 84 0.90 -12.20 -14.86
C TYR A 84 0.65 -11.98 -16.36
N GLN A 85 -0.60 -11.80 -16.78
CA GLN A 85 -0.94 -11.52 -18.17
C GLN A 85 -0.42 -10.14 -18.64
N GLN A 86 -0.34 -9.16 -17.74
CA GLN A 86 0.13 -7.81 -18.04
C GLN A 86 1.66 -7.72 -18.06
N ASP A 87 2.32 -8.23 -17.03
CA ASP A 87 3.75 -7.98 -16.77
C ASP A 87 4.59 -9.27 -16.68
N GLY A 88 4.00 -10.43 -17.02
CA GLY A 88 4.65 -11.73 -16.88
C GLY A 88 4.97 -12.09 -15.43
N VAL A 89 6.06 -12.82 -15.23
CA VAL A 89 6.52 -13.22 -13.88
C VAL A 89 6.79 -12.00 -12.98
N PHE A 90 7.19 -10.85 -13.55
CA PHE A 90 7.41 -9.63 -12.77
C PHE A 90 6.13 -9.08 -12.13
N GLY A 91 4.97 -9.29 -12.75
CA GLY A 91 3.67 -8.91 -12.18
C GLY A 91 3.30 -9.69 -10.92
N LEU A 92 3.91 -10.87 -10.70
CA LEU A 92 3.69 -11.65 -9.48
C LEU A 92 4.46 -11.10 -8.26
N MET A 93 5.49 -10.29 -8.51
CA MET A 93 6.30 -9.66 -7.48
C MET A 93 5.51 -8.55 -6.78
N PRO A 94 5.65 -8.39 -5.45
CA PRO A 94 4.98 -7.31 -4.74
C PRO A 94 5.56 -5.94 -5.12
N HIS A 95 4.71 -5.08 -5.68
CA HIS A 95 5.05 -3.69 -5.94
C HIS A 95 5.10 -2.86 -4.64
N LYS A 96 5.87 -1.77 -4.67
CA LYS A 96 5.94 -0.81 -3.55
C LYS A 96 4.53 -0.26 -3.27
N ARG A 97 3.99 -0.53 -2.08
CA ARG A 97 2.68 0.00 -1.66
C ARG A 97 2.80 1.46 -1.22
N GLY A 98 1.80 2.28 -1.55
CA GLY A 98 1.67 3.67 -1.12
C GLY A 98 1.62 4.66 -2.28
N PRO A 99 1.38 5.96 -2.00
CA PRO A 99 1.33 6.99 -3.04
C PRO A 99 2.67 7.04 -3.79
N GLN A 100 2.65 6.69 -5.08
CA GLN A 100 3.86 6.63 -5.93
C GLN A 100 4.43 8.02 -6.26
N GLY A 101 3.71 9.09 -5.89
CA GLY A 101 4.08 10.46 -6.19
C GLY A 101 3.38 11.47 -5.28
N GLY A 102 3.88 12.70 -5.32
CA GLY A 102 3.20 13.81 -4.65
C GLY A 102 2.01 14.24 -5.50
N HIS A 103 0.78 13.95 -5.06
CA HIS A 103 -0.45 14.32 -5.78
C HIS A 103 -0.60 15.83 -6.08
N LYS A 104 0.16 16.70 -5.39
CA LYS A 104 0.20 18.16 -5.61
C LYS A 104 1.44 18.66 -6.36
N LEU A 105 2.50 17.86 -6.39
CA LEU A 105 3.76 18.17 -7.07
C LEU A 105 3.95 17.13 -8.17
N THR A 106 3.07 17.20 -9.16
CA THR A 106 3.13 16.39 -10.37
C THR A 106 4.38 16.76 -11.18
N GLY A 107 4.72 15.94 -12.19
CA GLY A 107 5.86 16.22 -13.08
C GLY A 107 5.78 17.61 -13.71
N GLN A 108 4.61 17.97 -14.24
CA GLN A 108 4.35 19.28 -14.86
C GLN A 108 4.56 20.46 -13.88
N VAL A 109 4.13 20.32 -12.63
CA VAL A 109 4.33 21.37 -11.61
C VAL A 109 5.81 21.51 -11.28
N MET A 110 6.55 20.40 -11.17
CA MET A 110 7.99 20.43 -10.89
C MET A 110 8.79 20.99 -12.06
N GLU A 111 8.41 20.68 -13.30
CA GLU A 111 9.03 21.24 -14.50
C GLU A 111 8.88 22.76 -14.56
N PHE A 112 7.67 23.27 -14.31
CA PHE A 112 7.43 24.70 -14.18
C PHE A 112 8.26 25.34 -13.06
N VAL A 113 8.36 24.70 -11.90
CA VAL A 113 9.18 25.19 -10.79
C VAL A 113 10.66 25.25 -11.16
N THR A 114 11.17 24.25 -11.87
CA THR A 114 12.55 24.23 -12.37
C THR A 114 12.78 25.34 -13.40
N GLN A 115 11.85 25.55 -14.33
CA GLN A 115 11.92 26.64 -15.30
C GLN A 115 11.97 28.01 -14.62
N GLN A 116 11.09 28.28 -13.66
CA GLN A 116 11.05 29.56 -12.93
C GLN A 116 12.36 29.83 -12.18
N ARG A 117 13.04 28.79 -11.69
CA ARG A 117 14.34 28.94 -11.02
C ARG A 117 15.51 29.05 -11.99
N ALA A 118 15.39 28.54 -13.20
CA ALA A 118 16.37 28.74 -14.27
C ALA A 118 16.31 30.18 -14.81
N GLU A 119 15.10 30.75 -14.93
CA GLU A 119 14.88 32.15 -15.32
C GLU A 119 15.36 33.14 -14.25
N ASP A 120 15.14 32.81 -12.96
CA ASP A 120 15.60 33.63 -11.84
C ASP A 120 16.05 32.74 -10.67
N PRO A 121 17.37 32.57 -10.49
CA PRO A 121 17.94 31.74 -9.43
C PRO A 121 17.65 32.24 -8.01
N THR A 122 17.26 33.50 -7.83
CA THR A 122 17.05 34.13 -6.52
C THR A 122 15.66 33.88 -5.94
N ARG A 123 14.74 33.30 -6.74
CA ARG A 123 13.36 33.08 -6.31
C ARG A 123 13.25 32.21 -5.08
N THR A 124 12.54 32.72 -4.09
CA THR A 124 12.32 32.01 -2.83
C THR A 124 11.28 30.89 -3.01
N PRO A 125 11.31 29.85 -2.16
CA PRO A 125 10.28 28.81 -2.15
C PRO A 125 8.85 29.34 -1.98
N GLU A 126 8.67 30.47 -1.29
CA GLU A 126 7.38 31.16 -1.11
C GLU A 126 6.89 31.75 -2.43
N GLN A 127 7.78 32.41 -3.18
CA GLN A 127 7.47 32.96 -4.50
C GLN A 127 7.14 31.85 -5.50
N LEU A 128 7.87 30.73 -5.45
CA LEU A 128 7.59 29.55 -6.26
C LEU A 128 6.22 28.94 -5.92
N ALA A 129 5.88 28.83 -4.63
CA ALA A 129 4.57 28.35 -4.20
C ALA A 129 3.43 29.26 -4.68
N ALA A 130 3.62 30.58 -4.62
CA ALA A 130 2.66 31.56 -5.14
C ALA A 130 2.50 31.44 -6.67
N ALA A 131 3.59 31.27 -7.41
CA ALA A 131 3.58 31.07 -8.86
C ALA A 131 2.85 29.78 -9.25
N VAL A 132 3.08 28.67 -8.52
CA VAL A 132 2.36 27.40 -8.71
C VAL A 132 0.87 27.57 -8.45
N ARG A 133 0.49 28.26 -7.37
CA ARG A 133 -0.92 28.56 -7.08
C ARG A 133 -1.57 29.37 -8.20
N LYS A 134 -0.88 30.37 -8.74
CA LYS A 134 -1.40 31.23 -9.81
C LYS A 134 -1.63 30.46 -11.11
N ARG A 135 -0.69 29.59 -11.51
CA ARG A 135 -0.74 28.86 -12.78
C ARG A 135 -1.59 27.60 -12.74
N PHE A 136 -1.41 26.78 -11.71
CA PHE A 136 -2.02 25.44 -11.63
C PHE A 136 -3.19 25.37 -10.66
N GLN A 137 -3.50 26.46 -9.93
CA GLN A 137 -4.54 26.49 -8.89
C GLN A 137 -4.34 25.47 -7.76
N VAL A 138 -3.12 24.94 -7.62
CA VAL A 138 -2.73 23.98 -6.57
C VAL A 138 -2.06 24.72 -5.41
N GLN A 139 -2.55 24.50 -4.19
CA GLN A 139 -1.89 25.00 -2.98
C GLN A 139 -0.82 24.02 -2.50
N VAL A 140 0.44 24.44 -2.64
CA VAL A 140 1.62 23.68 -2.18
C VAL A 140 2.36 24.48 -1.11
N HIS A 141 2.79 23.81 -0.04
CA HIS A 141 3.59 24.44 1.00
C HIS A 141 5.03 24.69 0.49
N PRO A 142 5.65 25.86 0.74
CA PRO A 142 7.03 26.18 0.31
C PRO A 142 8.06 25.10 0.67
N ARG A 143 8.02 24.62 1.92
CA ARG A 143 8.81 23.45 2.39
C ARG A 143 8.69 22.19 1.52
N SER A 144 7.53 21.93 0.89
CA SER A 144 7.37 20.76 0.00
C SER A 144 8.10 20.94 -1.33
N ILE A 145 8.08 22.16 -1.87
CA ILE A 145 8.87 22.53 -3.06
C ILE A 145 10.36 22.43 -2.73
N GLN A 146 10.79 23.09 -1.65
CA GLN A 146 12.18 23.06 -1.19
C GLN A 146 12.70 21.62 -1.02
N ARG A 147 11.93 20.74 -0.36
CA ARG A 147 12.31 19.32 -0.18
C ARG A 147 12.49 18.57 -1.49
N ARG A 148 11.73 18.90 -2.53
CA ARG A 148 11.85 18.28 -3.86
C ARG A 148 13.01 18.86 -4.68
N MET A 149 13.44 20.08 -4.36
CA MET A 149 14.59 20.75 -4.98
C MET A 149 15.93 20.37 -4.35
N LEU A 150 15.93 19.84 -3.12
CA LEU A 150 17.14 19.28 -2.53
C LEU A 150 17.58 18.04 -3.33
N PRO A 151 18.89 17.83 -3.52
CA PRO A 151 19.39 16.60 -4.12
C PRO A 151 18.80 15.40 -3.39
N GLN A 152 18.16 14.48 -4.13
CA GLN A 152 17.73 13.23 -3.53
C GLN A 152 19.00 12.50 -3.06
N LYS A 153 19.15 12.28 -1.75
CA LYS A 153 20.17 11.35 -1.27
C LYS A 153 19.87 9.99 -1.90
N ASN A 154 20.74 9.55 -2.79
CA ASN A 154 20.67 8.25 -3.46
C ASN A 154 20.29 7.15 -2.46
N GLY A 155 19.14 6.49 -2.69
CA GLY A 155 18.77 5.12 -2.30
C GLY A 155 18.82 4.66 -0.83
N ALA A 156 19.70 5.18 0.02
CA ALA A 156 20.04 4.63 1.33
C ALA A 156 19.03 4.99 2.43
N GLU A 157 18.29 6.09 2.29
CA GLU A 157 17.26 6.50 3.26
C GLU A 157 16.03 5.57 3.27
N CYS A 158 15.76 4.88 2.16
CA CYS A 158 14.70 3.89 2.07
C CYS A 158 15.04 2.63 2.88
N GLN A 159 16.31 2.24 2.95
CA GLN A 159 16.78 1.08 3.71
C GLN A 159 16.76 1.37 5.23
N LEU A 160 17.09 2.59 5.65
CA LEU A 160 17.08 2.96 7.08
C LEU A 160 15.65 3.00 7.66
N ARG A 161 14.66 3.47 6.90
CA ARG A 161 13.24 3.47 7.32
C ARG A 161 12.63 2.06 7.41
N GLN A 162 13.13 1.09 6.65
CA GLN A 162 12.74 -0.33 6.81
C GLN A 162 13.22 -0.90 8.15
N ARG A 163 14.35 -0.39 8.69
CA ARG A 163 14.91 -0.81 9.98
C ARG A 163 14.02 -0.42 11.16
N CYS A 164 13.36 0.74 11.12
CA CYS A 164 12.45 1.19 12.18
C CYS A 164 11.11 0.43 12.21
N ARG A 165 10.69 -0.27 11.14
CA ARG A 165 9.52 -1.16 11.19
C ARG A 165 9.85 -2.59 11.67
N ARG A 166 11.14 -2.96 11.74
CA ARG A 166 11.60 -4.32 12.08
C ARG A 166 11.92 -4.55 13.55
N ARG A 167 12.01 -3.50 14.38
CA ARG A 167 11.88 -3.70 15.83
C ARG A 167 10.41 -3.63 16.14
N GLY A 168 9.80 -4.79 16.42
CA GLY A 168 8.50 -4.84 17.05
C GLY A 168 8.56 -4.05 18.35
N ALA A 169 8.16 -2.78 18.29
CA ALA A 169 7.66 -2.13 19.48
C ALA A 169 6.35 -2.85 19.77
N VAL A 170 6.42 -3.83 20.68
CA VAL A 170 5.26 -4.23 21.47
C VAL A 170 4.63 -2.92 21.93
N PHE A 171 3.47 -2.61 21.39
CA PHE A 171 2.65 -1.54 21.92
C PHE A 171 2.18 -2.04 23.29
N LEU A 172 3.04 -1.89 24.30
CA LEU A 172 2.61 -1.95 25.68
C LEU A 172 1.54 -0.87 25.76
N ARG A 173 0.29 -1.32 25.93
CA ARG A 173 -0.87 -0.46 26.13
C ARG A 173 -0.45 0.61 27.14
N GLY A 174 -0.42 1.85 26.68
CA GLY A 174 -0.15 2.98 27.54
C GLY A 174 -1.08 2.92 28.75
N SER A 175 -0.50 3.07 29.93
CA SER A 175 -1.18 3.22 31.20
C SER A 175 -2.31 4.26 31.07
N PRO A 176 -3.43 4.11 31.81
CA PRO A 176 -4.55 5.04 31.72
C PRO A 176 -4.06 6.47 32.02
N ARG A 177 -4.38 7.41 31.13
CA ARG A 177 -4.15 8.84 31.41
C ARG A 177 -5.01 9.23 32.63
N PRO A 178 -4.45 9.96 33.62
CA PRO A 178 -5.27 10.48 34.70
C PRO A 178 -6.32 11.45 34.15
N SER A 179 -7.55 11.29 34.64
CA SER A 179 -8.69 12.13 34.31
C SER A 179 -8.41 13.57 34.72
N VAL A 180 -8.34 14.49 33.74
CA VAL A 180 -8.34 15.92 34.03
C VAL A 180 -9.77 16.32 34.42
N ASP A 181 -9.91 16.74 35.66
CA ASP A 181 -11.15 17.20 36.30
C ASP A 181 -11.76 18.38 35.53
N ARG A 182 -12.97 18.19 34.99
CA ARG A 182 -13.73 19.23 34.27
C ARG A 182 -14.52 20.10 35.25
N ARG A 183 -13.83 20.75 36.19
CA ARG A 183 -14.40 21.81 37.02
C ARG A 183 -13.54 23.05 36.99
N ALA A 184 -13.44 23.65 35.81
CA ALA A 184 -13.18 25.07 35.66
C ALA A 184 -13.39 25.42 34.19
N TRP A 185 -14.58 25.93 33.86
CA TRP A 185 -14.75 27.08 32.96
C TRP A 185 -16.19 27.55 33.08
N ALA A 186 -16.29 28.80 33.54
CA ALA A 186 -17.49 29.48 33.96
C ALA A 186 -18.32 29.98 32.76
N GLY A 187 -19.62 30.12 33.00
CA GLY A 187 -20.43 31.23 32.50
C GLY A 187 -20.45 31.48 30.99
N ALA A 188 -21.41 30.86 30.30
CA ALA A 188 -22.01 31.48 29.12
C ALA A 188 -23.52 31.21 29.15
N ARG A 189 -24.26 32.31 29.18
CA ARG A 189 -25.71 32.42 29.32
C ARG A 189 -26.40 32.01 28.00
N HIS A 190 -27.57 31.39 28.16
CA HIS A 190 -28.73 31.37 27.25
C HIS A 190 -28.50 31.37 25.73
N LEU A 191 -28.84 30.25 25.09
CA LEU A 191 -29.50 30.23 23.77
C LEU A 191 -30.59 29.13 23.76
N PRO A 192 -31.81 29.41 23.27
CA PRO A 192 -32.95 28.49 23.37
C PRO A 192 -32.94 27.42 22.27
N ALA A 193 -33.53 26.26 22.60
CA ALA A 193 -33.74 25.14 21.68
C ALA A 193 -34.82 25.45 20.62
N PRO A 194 -34.63 25.03 19.36
CA PRO A 194 -35.73 24.90 18.43
C PRO A 194 -36.34 23.49 18.46
N ARG A 195 -37.68 23.49 18.47
CA ARG A 195 -38.60 22.37 18.34
C ARG A 195 -38.61 21.80 16.91
N ASN A 196 -38.77 20.48 16.83
CA ASN A 196 -39.48 19.65 15.84
C ASN A 196 -39.43 20.02 14.35
N ALA A 197 -38.94 19.08 13.53
CA ALA A 197 -39.54 18.77 12.24
C ALA A 197 -39.36 17.27 11.90
N ARG A 198 -40.46 16.52 12.02
CA ARG A 198 -40.63 15.24 11.31
C ARG A 198 -40.72 15.55 9.82
N VAL A 199 -39.94 14.86 9.00
CA VAL A 199 -40.32 14.56 7.62
C VAL A 199 -39.99 13.10 7.37
N ASP A 200 -41.05 12.31 7.28
CA ASP A 200 -41.07 10.97 6.68
C ASP A 200 -41.11 11.15 5.16
N ARG A 201 -40.31 10.39 4.42
CA ARG A 201 -40.53 10.14 2.98
C ARG A 201 -39.73 8.94 2.49
N SER A 202 -40.43 7.83 2.52
CA SER A 202 -40.32 6.67 1.66
C SER A 202 -40.16 6.99 0.16
N LEU A 203 -39.55 6.01 -0.54
CA LEU A 203 -39.54 5.75 -1.99
C LEU A 203 -38.69 6.66 -2.88
N PHE A 204 -37.66 6.10 -3.52
CA PHE A 204 -37.58 6.09 -4.99
C PHE A 204 -36.78 4.89 -5.50
N LEU A 205 -37.49 4.04 -6.24
CA LEU A 205 -37.01 3.02 -7.18
C LEU A 205 -36.26 3.69 -8.36
N VAL A 206 -35.19 3.05 -8.84
CA VAL A 206 -34.71 3.14 -10.24
C VAL A 206 -33.90 1.86 -10.51
N HIS A 207 -34.49 0.82 -11.11
CA HIS A 207 -34.48 0.52 -12.56
C HIS A 207 -33.09 0.53 -13.20
N PHE A 208 -32.45 -0.64 -13.26
CA PHE A 208 -31.39 -0.93 -14.24
C PHE A 208 -32.01 -1.68 -15.42
N GLY A 209 -32.11 -0.98 -16.55
CA GLY A 209 -32.49 -1.55 -17.84
C GLY A 209 -31.34 -2.34 -18.46
N ALA A 210 -31.71 -3.40 -19.15
CA ALA A 210 -30.87 -4.19 -20.03
C ALA A 210 -30.48 -3.42 -21.30
N CYS A 211 -29.32 -3.76 -21.89
CA CYS A 211 -29.11 -3.68 -23.33
C CYS A 211 -28.11 -4.78 -23.78
N PRO A 212 -28.40 -5.50 -24.88
CA PRO A 212 -27.57 -6.56 -25.45
C PRO A 212 -26.68 -6.06 -26.61
N ALA A 213 -25.67 -6.86 -26.94
CA ALA A 213 -25.20 -7.11 -28.31
C ALA A 213 -24.48 -8.46 -28.33
#